data_AF-A0A5Q2NYD0-F1
#
_entry.id   AF-A0A5Q2NYD0-F1
#
_cell.length_a   1.000
_cell.length_b   1.000
_cell.length_c   1.000
_cell.angle_alpha   90.00
_cell.angle_beta   90.00
_cell.angle_gamma   90.00
#
_symmetry.space_group_name_H-M   'P 1'
#
loop_
_entity.id
_entity.type
_entity.pdbx_description
1 polymer ?
#
loop_
_entity_poly.entity_id
_entity_poly.type
_entity_poly.pdbx_seq_one_letter_code
_entity_poly.pdbx_strand_id
1 'polypeptide(L)' 'MPGAGYREWLPFRGACDPCPPIGVRRYVIPPNQYILYQPTGLPQYPLEEALRLGTLWPALYSPYEPGCGRS' A
#
# COMPACT_ATOMS: atom_id res chain seq x y z
N MET A 1 5.51 -2.30 12.43
CA MET A 1 4.31 -1.48 12.68
C MET A 1 3.17 -2.09 11.87
N PRO A 2 1.95 -2.26 12.41
CA PRO A 2 0.81 -2.69 11.61
C PRO A 2 0.49 -1.55 10.63
N GLY A 3 1.05 -1.61 9.41
CA GLY A 3 1.44 -0.40 8.69
C GLY A 3 1.35 -0.47 7.17
N ALA A 4 0.42 -1.26 6.62
CA ALA A 4 -0.10 -0.93 5.30
C ALA A 4 -1.13 0.20 5.52
N GLY A 5 -0.91 1.37 4.90
CA GLY A 5 -1.80 2.53 5.00
C GLY A 5 -3.11 2.26 4.25
N TYR A 6 -3.94 1.37 4.78
CA TYR A 6 -5.21 1.00 4.19
C TYR A 6 -6.11 2.23 4.09
N ARG A 7 -6.62 2.47 2.89
CA ARG A 7 -7.65 3.47 2.64
C ARG A 7 -8.89 2.82 2.09
N GLU A 8 -10.01 3.42 2.48
CA GLU A 8 -11.33 3.05 2.04
C GLU A 8 -11.87 4.15 1.14
N TRP A 9 -12.43 3.77 0.01
CA TRP A 9 -13.10 4.70 -0.89
C TRP A 9 -14.42 4.11 -1.36
N LEU A 10 -15.47 4.92 -1.28
CA LEU A 10 -16.78 4.56 -1.79
C LEU A 10 -16.93 5.19 -3.18
N PRO A 11 -16.99 4.38 -4.25
CA PRO A 11 -17.25 4.90 -5.59
C PRO A 11 -18.59 5.64 -5.65
N PHE A 12 -18.59 6.78 -6.32
CA PHE A 12 -19.82 7.45 -6.69
C PHE A 12 -20.66 6.54 -7.59
N ARG A 13 -21.98 6.53 -7.36
CA ARG A 13 -22.94 5.75 -8.13
C ARG A 13 -23.91 6.68 -8.84
N GLY A 14 -23.93 6.61 -10.16
CA GLY A 14 -24.90 7.28 -11.00
C GLY A 14 -26.23 6.52 -11.07
N ALA A 15 -27.31 7.24 -11.38
CA ALA A 15 -28.64 6.65 -11.57
C ALA A 15 -28.71 5.70 -12.78
N CYS A 16 -27.84 5.91 -13.77
CA CYS A 16 -27.81 5.13 -15.02
C CYS A 16 -26.58 4.21 -15.11
N ASP A 17 -25.89 3.92 -14.01
CA ASP A 17 -24.74 3.01 -14.04
C ASP A 17 -25.19 1.58 -14.35
N PRO A 18 -24.64 0.93 -15.38
CA PRO A 18 -25.08 -0.40 -15.83
C PRO A 18 -24.63 -1.55 -14.89
N CYS A 19 -23.80 -1.26 -13.89
CA CYS A 19 -23.19 -2.24 -12.99
C CYS A 19 -23.86 -2.19 -11.60
N PRO A 20 -24.04 -3.34 -10.91
CA PRO A 20 -24.45 -3.36 -9.51
C PRO A 20 -23.54 -2.49 -8.63
N PRO A 21 -24.09 -1.88 -7.56
CA PRO A 21 -23.33 -0.99 -6.69
C PRO A 21 -22.12 -1.71 -6.12
N ILE A 22 -20.95 -1.18 -6.46
CA ILE A 22 -19.71 -1.56 -5.81
C ILE A 22 -19.69 -0.87 -4.45
N GLY A 23 -19.56 -1.67 -3.39
CA GLY A 23 -19.42 -1.16 -2.02
C GLY A 23 -18.07 -0.49 -1.76
N VAL A 24 -17.66 -0.46 -0.50
CA VAL A 24 -16.39 0.14 -0.09
C VAL A 24 -15.21 -0.61 -0.72
N ARG A 25 -14.38 0.11 -1.48
CA ARG A 25 -13.12 -0.41 -2.01
C ARG A 25 -11.99 -0.10 -1.03
N ARG A 26 -11.25 -1.14 -0.66
CA ARG A 26 -10.06 -1.05 0.19
C ARG A 26 -8.82 -1.19 -0.66
N TYR A 27 -7.86 -0.28 -0.49
CA TYR A 27 -6.56 -0.33 -1.15
C TYR A 27 -5.46 0.06 -0.18
N VAL A 28 -4.26 -0.45 -0.42
CA VAL A 28 -3.06 -0.11 0.35
C VAL A 28 -2.44 1.13 -0.27
N ILE A 29 -2.21 2.17 0.54
CA ILE A 29 -1.32 3.27 0.14
C ILE A 29 0.07 3.00 0.69
N PRO A 30 1.07 2.81 -0.19
CA PRO A 30 2.45 2.60 0.25
C PRO A 30 3.02 3.87 0.90
N PRO A 31 3.95 3.72 1.85
CA PRO A 31 4.50 4.83 2.63
C PRO A 31 5.21 5.89 1.79
N ASN A 32 5.73 5.52 0.61
CA ASN A 32 6.36 6.47 -0.32
C ASN A 32 5.43 7.63 -0.75
N GLN A 33 4.11 7.43 -0.77
CA GLN A 33 3.14 8.46 -1.18
C GLN A 33 2.97 9.57 -0.12
N TYR A 34 3.49 9.38 1.09
CA TYR A 34 3.41 10.35 2.18
C TYR A 34 4.74 11.03 2.48
N ILE A 35 5.82 10.57 1.86
CA ILE A 35 7.15 11.14 2.06
C ILE A 35 7.39 12.19 0.98
N LEU A 36 7.49 13.45 1.41
CA LEU A 36 7.70 14.58 0.50
C LEU A 36 9.07 14.51 -0.19
N TYR A 37 10.11 14.09 0.53
CA TYR A 37 11.46 13.91 0.04
C TYR A 37 12.22 12.90 0.93
N GLN A 38 13.28 12.29 0.39
CA GLN A 38 14.12 11.36 1.14
C GLN A 38 15.28 12.13 1.81
N PRO A 39 15.27 12.35 3.14
CA PRO A 39 16.38 13.02 3.81
C PRO A 39 17.66 12.19 3.74
N THR A 40 18.80 12.85 3.86
CA THR A 40 20.09 12.15 3.93
C THR A 40 20.22 11.40 5.26
N GLY A 41 20.89 10.24 5.24
CA GLY A 41 21.13 9.45 6.45
C GLY A 41 19.92 8.66 6.94
N LEU A 42 18.93 8.37 6.08
CA LEU A 42 17.87 7.43 6.43
C LEU A 42 18.45 6.07 6.86
N PRO A 43 17.87 5.42 7.88
CA PRO A 43 18.25 4.07 8.24
C PRO A 43 18.04 3.15 7.04
N GLN A 44 18.97 2.21 6.85
CA GLN A 44 18.93 1.25 5.75
C GLN A 44 19.02 -0.16 6.32
N TYR A 45 18.37 -1.09 5.63
CA TYR A 45 18.56 -2.51 5.89
C TYR A 45 19.96 -2.97 5.47
N PRO A 46 20.49 -4.04 6.07
CA PRO A 46 21.57 -4.80 5.48
C PRO A 46 21.21 -5.25 4.06
N LEU A 47 22.21 -5.35 3.18
CA LEU A 47 21.97 -5.60 1.76
C LEU A 47 21.19 -6.89 1.48
N GLU A 48 21.48 -7.95 2.21
CA GLU A 48 20.80 -9.24 2.10
C GLU A 48 19.31 -9.17 2.45
N GLU A 49 18.95 -8.36 3.46
CA GLU A 49 17.58 -8.15 3.89
C GLU A 49 16.85 -7.25 2.89
N ALA A 50 17.50 -6.18 2.44
CA ALA A 50 16.95 -5.26 1.44
C ALA A 50 16.54 -5.98 0.15
N LEU A 51 17.35 -6.93 -0.32
CA LEU A 51 17.05 -7.74 -1.50
C LEU A 51 15.82 -8.63 -1.31
N ARG A 52 15.60 -9.14 -0.09
CA ARG A 52 14.43 -9.97 0.23
C ARG A 52 13.15 -9.14 0.39
N LEU A 53 13.27 -7.95 0.96
CA LEU A 53 12.15 -7.04 1.19
C LEU A 53 11.78 -6.20 -0.05
N GLY A 54 12.69 -6.10 -1.02
CA GLY A 54 12.51 -5.27 -2.22
C GLY A 54 12.65 -3.77 -1.94
N THR A 55 13.22 -3.37 -0.81
CA THR A 55 13.46 -1.97 -0.43
C THR A 55 14.69 -1.85 0.45
N LEU A 56 15.48 -0.81 0.22
CA LEU A 56 16.66 -0.50 1.03
C LEU A 56 16.30 0.17 2.36
N TRP A 57 15.15 0.85 2.42
CA TRP A 57 14.78 1.70 3.55
C TRP A 57 13.62 1.08 4.35
N PRO A 58 13.76 0.92 5.68
CA PRO A 58 12.68 0.46 6.57
C PRO A 58 11.44 1.35 6.53
N ALA A 59 11.63 2.66 6.39
CA ALA A 59 10.53 3.62 6.30
C ALA A 59 9.68 3.44 5.03
N LEU A 60 10.22 2.78 4.00
CA LEU A 60 9.54 2.53 2.73
C LEU A 60 9.01 1.11 2.59
N TYR A 61 9.21 0.27 3.62
CA TYR A 61 8.72 -1.10 3.60
C TYR A 61 7.20 -1.14 3.79
N SER A 62 6.52 -1.81 2.88
CA SER A 62 5.08 -2.10 2.97
C SER A 62 4.87 -3.59 2.70
N PRO A 63 4.35 -4.36 3.67
CA PRO A 63 4.06 -5.77 3.43
C PRO A 63 2.92 -5.89 2.40
N TYR A 64 3.18 -6.58 1.30
CA TYR A 64 2.15 -6.92 0.33
C TYR A 64 1.53 -8.27 0.70
N GLU A 65 0.32 -8.24 1.25
CA GLU A 65 -0.49 -9.45 1.38
C GLU A 65 -1.19 -9.70 0.04
N PRO A 66 -0.83 -10.75 -0.71
CA PRO A 66 -1.57 -11.08 -1.92
C PRO A 66 -3.01 -11.39 -1.52
N GLY A 67 -3.95 -10.60 -2.05
CA GLY A 67 -5.39 -10.82 -1.90
C GLY A 67 -5.81 -12.05 -2.70
N CYS A 68 -5.36 -13.24 -2.30
CA CYS A 68 -5.74 -14.51 -2.89
C CYS A 68 -6.52 -15.33 -1.87
N GLY A 69 -7.79 -14.96 -1.70
CA GLY A 69 -8.83 -15.91 -1.34
C GLY A 69 -9.40 -16.50 -2.63
N ARG A 70 -8.72 -17.48 -3.22
CA ARG A 70 -9.42 -18.57 -3.89
C ARG A 70 -9.67 -19.64 -2.82
N SER A 71 -10.91 -19.70 -2.34
CA SER A 71 -11.52 -20.88 -1.72
C SER A 71 -12.83 -21.13 -2.43
#